data_AF-A0A8J7TCZ4-F1
#
_entry.id   AF-A0A8J7TCZ4-F1
#
_cell.length_a   1.000
_cell.length_b   1.000
_cell.length_c   1.000
_cell.angle_alpha   90.00
_cell.angle_beta   90.00
_cell.angle_gamma   90.00
#
_symmetry.space_group_name_H-M   'P 1'
#
loop_
_entity.id
_entity.type
_entity.pdbx_description
1 polymer ?
#
loop_
_entity_poly.entity_id
_entity_poly.type
_entity_poly.pdbx_seq_one_letter_code
_entity_poly.pdbx_strand_id
1 'polypeptide(L)'
;MREDGGGEGKSPASTETPVTGTGARLGTGSDIGQGHAEIPPTGSDIKTSDTEDPPTGSQVSGGEEENSSPSWVRELGLFPFAQFTTERCSYILPMEGEEEEVEGGGTRVDLDRTDFGFCVGEIEVLVQSPEEMDSALRKIEKTAQRLGLSGDRKVPGKMDAYLQKFRPEHYGKLLSAHVL
;
A
#
# COMPACT_ATOMS: atom_id res chain seq x y z
N MET A 1 -0.46 -59.75 -34.66
CA MET A 1 0.12 -58.70 -35.54
C MET A 1 -0.17 -57.36 -34.86
N ARG A 2 0.81 -56.60 -34.33
CA ARG A 2 1.72 -55.65 -35.02
C ARG A 2 0.92 -54.51 -35.70
N GLU A 3 1.10 -53.20 -35.47
CA GLU A 3 2.27 -52.39 -35.04
C GLU A 3 1.89 -51.06 -34.32
N ASP A 4 2.93 -50.45 -33.75
CA ASP A 4 3.11 -49.12 -33.15
C ASP A 4 2.60 -47.91 -33.96
N GLY A 5 2.42 -46.78 -33.25
CA GLY A 5 2.32 -45.44 -33.83
C GLY A 5 2.39 -44.34 -32.78
N GLY A 6 3.61 -43.97 -32.37
CA GLY A 6 3.89 -42.81 -31.52
C GLY A 6 3.72 -41.48 -32.25
N GLY A 7 3.41 -40.43 -31.50
CA GLY A 7 3.35 -39.05 -31.98
C GLY A 7 3.50 -38.07 -30.83
N GLU A 8 4.74 -37.60 -30.62
CA GLU A 8 5.10 -36.52 -29.71
C GLU A 8 4.47 -35.19 -30.17
N GLY A 9 3.72 -34.54 -29.27
CA GLY A 9 3.22 -33.18 -29.44
C GLY A 9 3.89 -32.24 -28.44
N LYS A 10 4.91 -31.51 -28.93
CA LYS A 10 5.61 -30.43 -28.21
C LYS A 10 4.67 -29.31 -27.79
N SER A 11 4.80 -28.89 -26.53
CA SER A 11 4.32 -27.61 -26.00
C SER A 11 4.96 -26.42 -26.71
N PRO A 12 4.24 -25.29 -26.89
CA PRO A 12 4.88 -23.98 -26.98
C PRO A 12 4.70 -23.21 -25.67
N ALA A 13 5.78 -22.55 -25.27
CA ALA A 13 5.88 -21.64 -24.14
C ALA A 13 4.95 -20.43 -24.32
N SER A 14 4.22 -20.05 -23.26
CA SER A 14 3.48 -18.80 -23.19
C SER A 14 4.27 -17.79 -22.39
N THR A 15 4.51 -16.65 -23.01
CA THR A 15 5.30 -15.53 -22.51
C THR A 15 4.47 -14.74 -21.49
N GLU A 16 5.03 -14.55 -20.30
CA GLU A 16 4.41 -13.79 -19.22
C GLU A 16 4.32 -12.30 -19.59
N THR A 17 3.15 -11.69 -19.37
CA THR A 17 2.98 -10.22 -19.37
C THR A 17 2.56 -9.79 -17.97
N PRO A 18 3.09 -8.66 -17.45
CA PRO A 18 2.82 -8.25 -16.08
C PRO A 18 1.46 -7.57 -15.98
N VAL A 19 0.54 -8.16 -15.20
CA VAL A 19 -0.73 -7.49 -14.85
C VAL A 19 -0.46 -6.53 -13.70
N THR A 20 -0.80 -5.26 -13.89
CA THR A 20 -0.63 -4.22 -12.88
C THR A 20 -1.92 -4.15 -12.07
N GLY A 21 -1.89 -4.64 -10.83
CA GLY A 21 -3.04 -4.60 -9.92
C GLY A 21 -3.31 -3.18 -9.45
N THR A 22 -4.53 -2.69 -9.66
CA THR A 22 -4.96 -1.35 -9.23
C THR A 22 -5.92 -1.51 -8.05
N GLY A 23 -5.47 -1.24 -6.83
CA GLY A 23 -6.31 -1.24 -5.63
C GLY A 23 -6.99 0.11 -5.43
N ALA A 24 -8.30 0.11 -5.17
CA ALA A 24 -9.05 1.30 -4.82
C ALA A 24 -9.04 1.52 -3.30
N ARG A 25 -8.58 2.69 -2.87
CA ARG A 25 -8.55 3.14 -1.47
C ARG A 25 -9.43 4.38 -1.34
N LEU A 26 -10.42 4.35 -0.44
CA LEU A 26 -11.35 5.44 -0.16
C LEU A 26 -11.48 5.63 1.36
N GLY A 27 -11.59 6.86 1.83
CA GLY A 27 -11.43 7.27 3.22
C GLY A 27 -12.23 8.52 3.50
N THR A 28 -12.61 8.66 4.76
CA THR A 28 -13.63 9.57 5.24
C THR A 28 -13.03 10.92 5.59
N GLY A 29 -13.58 12.00 5.05
CA GLY A 29 -13.29 13.35 5.52
C GLY A 29 -14.56 13.98 6.06
N SER A 30 -14.58 14.21 7.37
CA SER A 30 -15.48 15.18 7.99
C SER A 30 -14.82 16.56 7.94
N ASP A 31 -15.58 17.49 7.40
CA ASP A 31 -15.31 18.90 7.18
C ASP A 31 -15.55 19.69 8.47
N ILE A 32 -14.53 20.37 9.00
CA ILE A 32 -14.73 21.45 9.98
C ILE A 32 -13.66 22.54 9.75
N GLY A 33 -14.10 23.67 9.18
CA GLY A 33 -13.88 24.99 9.78
C GLY A 33 -12.63 25.76 9.38
N GLN A 34 -12.82 26.74 8.50
CA GLN A 34 -11.91 27.86 8.24
C GLN A 34 -11.62 28.66 9.53
N GLY A 35 -10.35 28.95 9.77
CA GLY A 35 -9.87 29.93 10.75
C GLY A 35 -8.62 30.61 10.24
N HIS A 36 -8.74 31.89 9.85
CA HIS A 36 -7.63 32.77 9.55
C HIS A 36 -6.79 33.01 10.82
N ALA A 37 -5.47 32.87 10.73
CA ALA A 37 -4.54 33.39 11.74
C ALA A 37 -3.34 34.05 11.03
N GLU A 38 -3.09 35.29 11.43
CA GLU A 38 -2.11 36.23 10.88
C GLU A 38 -0.66 35.78 11.11
N ILE A 39 0.20 36.10 10.14
CA ILE A 39 1.66 35.96 10.22
C ILE A 39 2.25 37.31 10.65
N PRO A 40 3.00 37.41 11.77
CA PRO A 40 3.83 38.58 12.05
C PRO A 40 5.22 38.46 11.37
N PRO A 41 5.85 39.60 11.02
CA PRO A 41 7.04 39.63 10.17
C PRO A 41 8.33 39.22 10.87
N THR A 42 9.23 38.68 10.05
CA THR A 42 10.60 38.25 10.33
C THR A 42 11.60 39.41 10.48
N GLY A 43 12.42 39.34 11.53
CA GLY A 43 13.76 39.93 11.66
C GLY A 43 14.51 39.02 12.66
N SER A 44 15.82 38.80 12.64
CA SER A 44 16.96 39.52 12.08
C SER A 44 18.19 38.61 12.11
N ASP A 45 19.18 38.96 11.31
CA ASP A 45 20.52 38.39 11.16
C ASP A 45 21.23 37.93 12.45
N ILE A 46 21.84 36.73 12.41
CA ILE A 46 23.10 36.43 13.10
C ILE A 46 23.98 35.53 12.20
N LYS A 47 25.19 36.00 11.95
CA LYS A 47 26.32 35.38 11.25
C LYS A 47 27.31 34.81 12.28
N THR A 48 28.04 33.75 11.88
CA THR A 48 29.39 33.24 12.30
C THR A 48 29.34 31.75 12.65
N SER A 49 29.81 30.87 11.75
CA SER A 49 31.13 30.20 11.73
C SER A 49 31.33 29.20 12.88
N ASP A 50 31.42 27.91 12.55
CA ASP A 50 32.68 27.16 12.67
C ASP A 50 32.51 25.70 12.21
N THR A 51 33.58 25.23 11.59
CA THR A 51 33.84 23.87 11.09
C THR A 51 34.14 22.94 12.25
N GLU A 52 33.41 21.84 12.39
CA GLU A 52 33.84 20.68 13.18
C GLU A 52 33.45 19.41 12.40
N ASP A 53 34.47 18.65 11.99
CA ASP A 53 34.36 17.31 11.41
C ASP A 53 33.79 16.30 12.43
N PRO A 54 33.17 15.19 11.96
CA PRO A 54 32.46 14.25 12.83
C PRO A 54 33.42 13.39 13.67
N PRO A 55 33.10 13.12 14.96
CA PRO A 55 33.88 12.19 15.76
C PRO A 55 33.68 10.75 15.28
N THR A 56 34.81 10.11 14.99
CA THR A 56 34.96 8.70 14.64
C THR A 56 34.81 7.84 15.91
N GLY A 57 33.98 6.79 15.83
CA GLY A 57 34.12 5.55 16.59
C GLY A 57 33.88 5.60 18.10
N SER A 58 32.70 5.12 18.53
CA SER A 58 32.61 4.40 19.80
C SER A 58 31.69 3.19 19.62
N GLN A 59 32.27 2.01 19.80
CA GLN A 59 31.57 0.74 19.88
C GLN A 59 30.56 0.80 21.04
N VAL A 60 29.30 0.48 20.75
CA VAL A 60 28.35 -0.01 21.76
C VAL A 60 27.98 -1.42 21.36
N SER A 61 28.28 -2.30 22.30
CA SER A 61 28.14 -3.74 22.30
C SER A 61 26.70 -4.21 22.13
N GLY A 62 26.49 -5.08 21.15
CA GLY A 62 25.96 -6.42 21.39
C GLY A 62 24.53 -6.50 21.89
N GLY A 63 23.60 -6.33 20.97
CA GLY A 63 22.19 -6.73 21.07
C GLY A 63 21.62 -6.87 19.67
N GLU A 64 22.32 -7.59 18.79
CA GLU A 64 21.88 -7.84 17.42
C GLU A 64 20.87 -8.98 17.45
N GLU A 65 19.59 -8.65 17.63
CA GLU A 65 18.57 -9.45 16.96
C GLU A 65 18.78 -9.24 15.46
N GLU A 66 19.54 -10.14 14.85
CA GLU A 66 19.73 -10.23 13.40
C GLU A 66 18.35 -10.40 12.75
N ASN A 67 17.74 -9.27 12.38
CA ASN A 67 16.71 -9.25 11.37
C ASN A 67 17.42 -9.53 10.04
N SER A 68 17.72 -10.82 9.80
CA SER A 68 18.49 -11.32 8.66
C SER A 68 17.68 -11.14 7.39
N SER A 69 17.67 -9.91 6.88
CA SER A 69 17.14 -9.60 5.56
C SER A 69 17.91 -10.45 4.55
N PRO A 70 17.22 -11.14 3.62
CA PRO A 70 17.89 -11.99 2.63
C PRO A 70 19.02 -11.26 1.89
N SER A 71 20.11 -11.94 1.54
CA SER A 71 21.30 -11.31 0.94
C SER A 71 20.97 -10.50 -0.33
N TRP A 72 20.02 -10.99 -1.14
CA TRP A 72 19.56 -10.34 -2.36
C TRP A 72 19.02 -8.91 -2.13
N VAL A 73 18.47 -8.62 -0.95
CA VAL A 73 17.97 -7.27 -0.61
C VAL A 73 19.12 -6.27 -0.65
N ARG A 74 20.27 -6.65 -0.08
CA ARG A 74 21.48 -5.81 -0.07
C ARG A 74 22.17 -5.78 -1.43
N GLU A 75 22.21 -6.91 -2.13
CA GLU A 75 22.80 -7.01 -3.47
C GLU A 75 22.09 -6.11 -4.50
N LEU A 76 20.76 -5.96 -4.38
CA LEU A 76 19.97 -5.03 -5.20
C LEU A 76 19.97 -3.58 -4.68
N GLY A 77 20.71 -3.29 -3.59
CA GLY A 77 20.75 -1.96 -3.00
C GLY A 77 19.42 -1.50 -2.39
N LEU A 78 18.57 -2.45 -1.97
CA LEU A 78 17.31 -2.15 -1.30
C LEU A 78 17.56 -1.93 0.19
N PHE A 79 17.04 -0.82 0.72
CA PHE A 79 17.18 -0.46 2.13
C PHE A 79 15.81 -0.11 2.72
N PRO A 80 15.54 -0.46 3.99
CA PRO A 80 14.32 -0.04 4.66
C PRO A 80 14.24 1.49 4.71
N PHE A 81 13.20 2.07 4.10
CA PHE A 81 12.95 3.51 4.13
C PHE A 81 11.67 3.88 4.91
N ALA A 82 10.89 2.88 5.30
CA ALA A 82 9.71 3.04 6.12
C ALA A 82 9.54 1.79 6.99
N GLN A 83 9.17 2.00 8.25
CA GLN A 83 8.78 0.95 9.17
C GLN A 83 7.66 1.52 10.06
N PHE A 84 6.55 0.80 10.12
CA PHE A 84 5.41 1.11 10.96
C PHE A 84 4.56 -0.15 11.13
N THR A 85 3.79 -0.19 12.21
CA THR A 85 2.87 -1.27 12.55
C THR A 85 1.46 -0.93 12.11
N THR A 86 0.68 -1.95 11.74
CA THR A 86 -0.74 -1.82 11.44
C THR A 86 -1.56 -2.79 12.27
N GLU A 87 -2.54 -2.28 13.01
CA GLU A 87 -3.61 -3.07 13.62
C GLU A 87 -4.71 -3.26 12.56
N ARG A 88 -5.00 -4.52 12.23
CA ARG A 88 -5.98 -4.89 11.19
C ARG A 88 -7.21 -5.55 11.81
N CYS A 89 -8.38 -5.08 11.40
CA CYS A 89 -9.66 -5.74 11.64
C CYS A 89 -10.26 -6.16 10.29
N SER A 90 -10.41 -7.47 10.08
CA SER A 90 -10.92 -8.04 8.83
C SER A 90 -12.35 -8.57 9.01
N TYR A 91 -13.20 -8.26 8.05
CA TYR A 91 -14.60 -8.69 8.00
C TYR A 91 -14.91 -9.31 6.65
N ILE A 92 -15.85 -10.25 6.63
CA ILE A 92 -16.49 -10.74 5.40
C ILE A 92 -17.93 -10.23 5.43
N LEU A 93 -18.27 -9.36 4.48
CA LEU A 93 -19.63 -8.85 4.33
C LEU A 93 -20.41 -9.75 3.36
N PRO A 94 -21.43 -10.49 3.82
CA PRO A 94 -22.25 -11.33 2.94
C PRO A 94 -22.98 -10.49 1.89
N MET A 95 -23.08 -10.99 0.67
CA MET A 95 -23.88 -10.37 -0.39
C MET A 95 -25.26 -11.01 -0.49
N GLU A 96 -26.30 -10.18 -0.57
CA GLU A 96 -27.67 -10.67 -0.77
C GLU A 96 -27.78 -11.45 -2.09
N GLY A 97 -28.27 -12.68 -1.99
CA GLY A 97 -28.46 -13.58 -3.14
C GLY A 97 -27.28 -14.51 -3.42
N GLU A 98 -26.18 -14.41 -2.67
CA GLU A 98 -25.10 -15.41 -2.66
C GLU A 98 -25.36 -16.37 -1.48
N GLU A 99 -25.48 -17.68 -1.73
CA GLU A 99 -25.69 -18.67 -0.66
C GLU A 99 -24.49 -18.61 0.31
N GLU A 100 -24.75 -18.49 1.62
CA GLU A 100 -23.72 -18.39 2.67
C GLU A 100 -22.70 -19.54 2.66
N GLU A 101 -23.06 -20.67 2.04
CA GLU A 101 -22.24 -21.88 1.96
C GLU A 101 -21.28 -21.93 0.76
N VAL A 102 -21.35 -20.96 -0.16
CA VAL A 102 -20.33 -20.86 -1.23
C VAL A 102 -19.10 -20.18 -0.64
N GLU A 103 -18.00 -20.92 -0.47
CA GLU A 103 -16.67 -20.32 -0.25
C GLU A 103 -16.44 -19.22 -1.30
N GLY A 104 -16.51 -17.95 -0.88
CA GLY A 104 -16.40 -16.78 -1.78
C GLY A 104 -17.64 -15.90 -1.91
N GLY A 105 -18.77 -16.23 -1.26
CA GLY A 105 -20.03 -15.46 -1.33
C GLY A 105 -20.04 -14.08 -0.65
N GLY A 106 -18.94 -13.70 0.00
CA GLY A 106 -18.80 -12.42 0.72
C GLY A 106 -17.76 -11.50 0.10
N THR A 107 -17.77 -10.24 0.51
CA THR A 107 -16.73 -9.25 0.15
C THR A 107 -15.85 -9.00 1.37
N ARG A 108 -14.52 -9.02 1.20
CA ARG A 108 -13.60 -8.75 2.29
C ARG A 108 -13.52 -7.25 2.54
N VAL A 109 -13.60 -6.86 3.81
CA VAL A 109 -13.40 -5.48 4.25
C VAL A 109 -12.35 -5.47 5.35
N ASP A 110 -11.20 -4.87 5.05
CA ASP A 110 -10.10 -4.72 5.99
C ASP A 110 -10.06 -3.27 6.49
N LEU A 111 -10.10 -3.08 7.81
CA LEU A 111 -9.90 -1.80 8.46
C LEU A 111 -8.53 -1.80 9.11
N ASP A 112 -7.67 -0.89 8.69
CA ASP A 112 -6.31 -0.80 9.17
C ASP A 112 -6.07 0.52 9.91
N ARG A 113 -5.42 0.43 11.06
CA ARG A 113 -4.92 1.56 11.84
C ARG A 113 -3.42 1.46 12.01
N THR A 114 -2.69 2.50 11.66
CA THR A 114 -1.24 2.55 11.85
C THR A 114 -0.87 3.08 13.24
N ASP A 115 0.31 2.70 13.73
CA ASP A 115 0.89 3.23 14.98
C ASP A 115 1.13 4.75 14.96
N PHE A 116 1.22 5.35 13.77
CA PHE A 116 1.31 6.80 13.58
C PHE A 116 -0.05 7.49 13.44
N GLY A 117 -1.16 6.78 13.65
CA GLY A 117 -2.50 7.33 13.76
C GLY A 117 -3.25 7.49 12.44
N PHE A 118 -2.79 6.88 11.35
CA PHE A 118 -3.51 6.87 10.07
C PHE A 118 -4.46 5.67 10.00
N CYS A 119 -5.70 5.90 9.56
CA CYS A 119 -6.69 4.85 9.41
C CYS A 119 -7.16 4.76 7.95
N VAL A 120 -7.34 3.55 7.43
CA VAL A 120 -7.84 3.31 6.08
C VAL A 120 -8.68 2.04 6.05
N GLY A 121 -9.75 2.06 5.24
CA GLY A 121 -10.56 0.88 4.93
C GLY A 121 -10.30 0.41 3.49
N GLU A 122 -10.23 -0.89 3.29
CA GLU A 122 -9.99 -1.52 1.98
C GLU A 122 -11.11 -2.55 1.73
N ILE A 123 -11.79 -2.43 0.58
CA ILE A 123 -12.77 -3.40 0.10
C ILE A 123 -12.07 -4.23 -0.96
N GLU A 124 -11.89 -5.53 -0.69
CA GLU A 124 -11.11 -6.42 -1.54
C GLU A 124 -11.97 -7.57 -2.07
N VAL A 125 -11.81 -7.84 -3.35
CA VAL A 125 -12.35 -9.03 -4.03
C VAL A 125 -11.20 -9.70 -4.76
N LEU A 126 -10.89 -10.93 -4.38
CA LEU A 126 -9.91 -11.75 -5.07
C LEU A 126 -10.61 -12.47 -6.22
N VAL A 127 -10.04 -12.34 -7.42
CA VAL A 127 -10.52 -13.02 -8.63
C VAL A 127 -9.51 -14.08 -9.05
N GLN A 128 -10.00 -15.17 -9.65
CA GLN A 128 -9.13 -16.24 -10.15
C GLN A 128 -8.69 -15.97 -11.59
N SER A 129 -9.44 -15.15 -12.31
CA SER A 129 -9.24 -14.86 -13.72
C SER A 129 -9.50 -13.38 -14.04
N PRO A 130 -8.80 -12.78 -15.01
CA PRO A 130 -9.05 -11.40 -15.43
C PRO A 130 -10.48 -11.16 -15.94
N GLU A 131 -11.14 -12.19 -16.46
CA GLU A 131 -12.52 -12.14 -16.96
C GLU A 131 -13.55 -11.82 -15.86
N GLU A 132 -13.21 -12.09 -14.59
CA GLU A 132 -14.04 -11.78 -13.43
C GLU A 132 -13.91 -10.32 -12.97
N MET A 133 -12.98 -9.54 -13.53
CA MET A 133 -12.66 -8.19 -13.06
C MET A 133 -13.90 -7.28 -13.01
N ASP A 134 -14.71 -7.27 -14.06
CA ASP A 134 -15.93 -6.45 -14.10
C ASP A 134 -16.94 -6.87 -13.03
N SER A 135 -17.00 -8.16 -12.69
CA SER A 135 -17.85 -8.67 -11.62
C SER A 135 -17.33 -8.23 -10.25
N ALA A 136 -16.01 -8.32 -10.04
CA ALA A 136 -15.36 -7.87 -8.82
C ALA A 136 -15.54 -6.37 -8.59
N LEU A 137 -15.39 -5.54 -9.62
CA LEU A 137 -15.63 -4.10 -9.54
C LEU A 137 -17.07 -3.78 -9.12
N ARG A 138 -18.07 -4.46 -9.71
CA ARG A 138 -19.47 -4.31 -9.30
C ARG A 138 -19.70 -4.75 -7.85
N LYS A 139 -19.04 -5.82 -7.40
CA LYS A 139 -19.13 -6.32 -6.02
C LYS A 139 -18.51 -5.33 -5.02
N ILE A 140 -17.38 -4.71 -5.37
CA ILE A 140 -16.77 -3.62 -4.59
C ILE A 140 -17.71 -2.41 -4.53
N GLU A 141 -18.25 -1.96 -5.67
CA GLU A 141 -19.13 -0.80 -5.74
C GLU A 141 -20.43 -1.02 -4.93
N LYS A 142 -21.07 -2.18 -5.08
CA LYS A 142 -22.26 -2.55 -4.28
C LYS A 142 -21.95 -2.58 -2.79
N THR A 143 -20.77 -3.08 -2.40
CA THR A 143 -20.32 -3.08 -0.99
C THR A 143 -20.12 -1.66 -0.48
N ALA A 144 -19.44 -0.81 -1.26
CA ALA A 144 -19.21 0.59 -0.91
C ALA A 144 -20.54 1.33 -0.69
N GLN A 145 -21.51 1.16 -1.60
CA GLN A 145 -22.84 1.75 -1.47
C GLN A 145 -23.57 1.28 -0.21
N ARG A 146 -23.53 -0.03 0.11
CA ARG A 146 -24.12 -0.59 1.34
C ARG A 146 -23.48 -0.02 2.61
N LEU A 147 -22.19 0.28 2.56
CA LEU A 147 -21.45 0.91 3.66
C LEU A 147 -21.61 2.45 3.69
N GLY A 148 -22.38 3.04 2.76
CA GLY A 148 -22.60 4.49 2.68
C GLY A 148 -21.40 5.28 2.16
N LEU A 149 -20.52 4.65 1.40
CA LEU A 149 -19.32 5.26 0.82
C LEU A 149 -19.60 5.74 -0.61
N SER A 150 -19.15 6.95 -0.96
CA SER A 150 -19.10 7.41 -2.35
C SER A 150 -17.70 7.28 -2.96
N GLY A 151 -17.63 7.00 -4.26
CA GLY A 151 -16.39 6.77 -5.01
C GLY A 151 -15.59 8.02 -5.36
N ASP A 152 -16.03 9.20 -4.91
CA ASP A 152 -15.66 10.47 -5.52
C ASP A 152 -14.28 11.01 -5.08
N ARG A 153 -13.63 10.35 -4.10
CA ARG A 153 -12.44 10.88 -3.44
C ARG A 153 -11.31 9.87 -3.37
N LYS A 154 -10.26 10.04 -4.19
CA LYS A 154 -9.02 9.27 -4.03
C LYS A 154 -8.49 9.41 -2.60
N VAL A 155 -8.21 8.30 -1.93
CA VAL A 155 -7.65 8.31 -0.57
C VAL A 155 -6.24 7.75 -0.53
N PRO A 156 -5.35 8.41 0.24
CA PRO A 156 -3.95 8.02 0.30
C PRO A 156 -3.79 6.59 0.85
N GLY A 157 -2.79 5.89 0.34
CA GLY A 157 -2.30 4.67 0.94
C GLY A 157 -1.56 4.92 2.25
N LYS A 158 -1.35 3.86 3.03
CA LYS A 158 -0.56 3.94 4.27
C LYS A 158 0.86 4.45 4.01
N MET A 159 1.46 4.03 2.90
CA MET A 159 2.80 4.48 2.50
C MET A 159 2.81 5.96 2.12
N ASP A 160 1.80 6.45 1.39
CA ASP A 160 1.66 7.86 1.05
C ASP A 160 1.55 8.71 2.32
N ALA A 161 0.68 8.30 3.25
CA ALA A 161 0.49 8.96 4.53
C ALA A 161 1.77 8.96 5.38
N TYR A 162 2.52 7.84 5.38
CA TYR A 162 3.81 7.75 6.06
C TYR A 162 4.83 8.72 5.47
N LEU A 163 4.96 8.75 4.14
CA LEU A 163 5.91 9.61 3.45
C LEU A 163 5.57 11.09 3.64
N GLN A 164 4.30 11.47 3.53
CA GLN A 164 3.84 12.84 3.82
C GLN A 164 4.20 13.27 5.24
N LYS A 165 4.04 12.37 6.23
CA LYS A 165 4.25 12.69 7.64
C LYS A 165 5.72 12.71 8.05
N PHE A 166 6.51 11.73 7.61
CA PHE A 166 7.86 11.49 8.13
C PHE A 166 8.98 11.76 7.13
N ARG A 167 8.67 11.80 5.82
CA ARG A 167 9.66 12.01 4.75
C ARG A 167 9.12 12.91 3.61
N PRO A 168 8.68 14.14 3.90
CA PRO A 168 7.98 14.99 2.93
C PRO A 168 8.82 15.32 1.70
N GLU A 169 10.15 15.46 1.84
CA GLU A 169 11.04 15.65 0.69
C GLU A 169 11.05 14.43 -0.25
N HIS A 170 11.04 13.22 0.32
CA HIS A 170 10.98 11.99 -0.47
C HIS A 170 9.62 11.86 -1.17
N TYR A 171 8.54 12.16 -0.45
CA TYR A 171 7.19 12.23 -1.01
C TYR A 171 7.13 13.19 -2.22
N GLY A 172 7.69 14.39 -2.08
CA GLY A 172 7.75 15.38 -3.17
C GLY A 172 8.55 14.91 -4.39
N LYS A 173 9.66 14.18 -4.19
CA LYS A 173 10.42 13.56 -5.28
C LYS A 173 9.60 12.51 -6.02
N LEU A 174 8.85 11.67 -5.31
CA LEU A 174 8.01 10.63 -5.90
C LEU A 174 6.82 11.22 -6.68
N LEU A 175 6.19 12.27 -6.16
CA LEU A 175 5.17 13.04 -6.90
C LEU A 175 5.73 13.65 -8.18
N SER A 176 6.90 14.29 -8.10
CA SER A 176 7.56 14.91 -9.27
C SER A 176 7.93 13.87 -10.33
N ALA A 177 8.26 12.65 -9.90
CA ALA A 177 8.55 11.52 -10.76
C ALA A 177 7.31 10.77 -11.28
N HIS A 178 6.09 11.21 -10.92
CA HIS A 178 4.82 10.58 -11.30
C HIS A 178 4.70 9.11 -10.86
N VAL A 179 5.31 8.79 -9.71
CA VAL A 179 5.20 7.46 -9.09
C VAL A 179 3.98 7.39 -8.16
N LEU A 180 3.54 8.53 -7.61
CA LEU A 180 2.39 8.68 -6.70
C LEU A 180 1.28 9.55 -7.31
#